data_AF-A0A529NWX8-F1
#
_entry.id   AF-A0A529NWX8-F1
#
_cell.length_a   1.000
_cell.length_b   1.000
_cell.length_c   1.000
_cell.angle_alpha   90.00
_cell.angle_beta   90.00
_cell.angle_gamma   90.00
#
_symmetry.space_group_name_H-M   'P 1'
#
loop_
_entity.id
_entity.type
_entity.pdbx_description
1 polymer ?
#
loop_
_entity_poly.entity_id
_entity_poly.type
_entity_poly.pdbx_seq_one_letter_code
_entity_poly.pdbx_strand_id
1 'polypeptide(L)'
;MRPKLVFTGPTVSHADALKVVDAVCLPPAVQGSIVSAVQHLDPSAILVIDGGFQAEPAVRHKEILWALSRGIHVFGAASMGALRAAELFPHMQGVGLIYRWYRRFAFAPDDAVAVLHGPAEVNFAQLTHALIDLRRTLRAACRRGVISSEQQARLEGAA
;
A
#
# COMPACT_ATOMS: atom_id res chain seq x y z
N MET A 1 19.61 -10.20 15.95
CA MET A 1 18.27 -9.61 16.23
C MET A 1 17.34 -10.00 15.10
N ARG A 2 16.04 -10.21 15.38
CA ARG A 2 15.04 -10.50 14.34
C ARG A 2 14.81 -9.26 13.46
N PRO A 3 14.92 -9.36 12.12
CA PRO A 3 14.87 -8.20 11.23
C PRO A 3 13.48 -7.56 11.18
N LYS A 4 13.42 -6.31 10.71
CA LYS A 4 12.18 -5.65 10.29
C LYS A 4 12.06 -5.80 8.78
N LEU A 5 10.86 -6.06 8.26
CA LEU A 5 10.62 -6.19 6.83
C LEU A 5 9.76 -5.05 6.32
N VAL A 6 10.05 -4.59 5.10
CA VAL A 6 9.25 -3.56 4.41
C VAL A 6 8.94 -4.02 3.00
N PHE A 7 7.68 -4.31 2.69
CA PHE A 7 7.20 -4.59 1.33
C PHE A 7 6.91 -3.27 0.63
N THR A 8 7.76 -2.87 -0.32
CA THR A 8 7.66 -1.58 -0.99
C THR A 8 8.26 -1.59 -2.40
N GLY A 9 7.88 -0.61 -3.23
CA GLY A 9 8.33 -0.45 -4.60
C GLY A 9 7.87 0.89 -5.20
N PRO A 10 6.69 0.96 -5.84
CA PRO A 10 6.27 2.16 -6.58
C PRO A 10 5.90 3.35 -5.69
N THR A 11 5.45 3.13 -4.44
CA THR A 11 5.13 4.25 -3.53
C THR A 11 6.37 4.83 -2.88
N VAL A 12 7.29 3.97 -2.44
CA VAL A 12 8.57 4.35 -1.82
C VAL A 12 9.65 3.40 -2.34
N SER A 13 10.75 3.96 -2.85
CA SER A 13 11.86 3.13 -3.32
C SER A 13 12.55 2.42 -2.14
N HIS A 14 13.17 1.27 -2.38
CA HIS A 14 13.97 0.59 -1.35
C HIS A 14 15.06 1.52 -0.79
N ALA A 15 15.71 2.30 -1.65
CA ALA A 15 16.72 3.28 -1.24
C ALA A 15 16.16 4.36 -0.29
N ASP A 16 14.95 4.85 -0.54
CA ASP A 16 14.32 5.86 0.32
C ASP A 16 13.83 5.27 1.65
N ALA A 17 13.32 4.03 1.65
CA ALA A 17 12.95 3.34 2.88
C ALA A 17 14.17 3.15 3.80
N LEU A 18 15.31 2.73 3.24
CA LEU A 18 16.55 2.48 3.99
C LEU A 18 17.19 3.76 4.56
N LYS A 19 16.85 4.94 4.06
CA LYS A 19 17.25 6.23 4.67
C LYS A 19 16.58 6.48 6.02
N VAL A 20 15.43 5.84 6.27
CA VAL A 20 14.58 6.09 7.44
C VAL A 20 14.70 4.95 8.46
N VAL A 21 14.87 3.71 8.01
CA VAL A 21 14.87 2.54 8.88
C VAL A 21 15.84 1.46 8.40
N ASP A 22 16.56 0.87 9.36
CA ASP A 22 17.30 -0.38 9.13
C ASP A 22 16.31 -1.55 9.06
N ALA A 23 16.08 -2.04 7.86
CA ALA A 23 15.11 -3.09 7.53
C ALA A 23 15.52 -3.84 6.26
N VAL A 24 14.96 -5.04 6.07
CA VAL A 24 15.04 -5.76 4.81
C VAL A 24 13.89 -5.30 3.92
N CYS A 25 14.22 -4.62 2.83
CA CYS A 25 13.24 -4.26 1.81
C CYS A 25 12.94 -5.46 0.92
N LEU A 26 11.65 -5.74 0.75
CA LEU A 26 11.12 -6.81 -0.11
C LEU A 26 10.30 -6.16 -1.24
N PRO A 27 10.11 -6.87 -2.37
CA PRO A 27 9.21 -6.44 -3.44
C PRO A 27 7.80 -6.11 -2.92
N PRO A 28 6.94 -5.44 -3.72
CA PRO A 28 5.52 -5.30 -3.39
C PRO A 28 4.90 -6.65 -3.00
N ALA A 29 4.11 -6.67 -1.92
CA ALA A 29 3.53 -7.90 -1.38
C ALA A 29 2.48 -8.51 -2.33
N VAL A 30 2.68 -9.78 -2.68
CA VAL A 30 1.74 -10.61 -3.43
C VAL A 30 1.34 -11.83 -2.62
N GLN A 31 0.46 -12.66 -3.17
CA GLN A 31 0.09 -13.93 -2.54
C GLN A 31 1.33 -14.79 -2.28
N GLY A 32 1.48 -15.26 -1.04
CA GLY A 32 2.60 -16.09 -0.59
C GLY A 32 3.77 -15.29 -0.02
N SER A 33 3.86 -13.98 -0.30
CA SER A 33 5.01 -13.16 0.10
C SER A 33 5.18 -13.09 1.61
N ILE A 34 4.08 -12.92 2.35
CA ILE A 34 4.10 -12.81 3.82
C ILE A 34 4.52 -14.15 4.43
N VAL A 35 3.94 -15.25 3.97
CA VAL A 35 4.29 -16.59 4.47
C VAL A 35 5.76 -16.90 4.23
N SER A 36 6.23 -16.68 3.00
CA SER A 36 7.63 -16.89 2.63
C SER A 36 8.57 -16.03 3.49
N ALA A 37 8.30 -14.74 3.61
CA ALA A 37 9.14 -13.84 4.39
C ALA A 37 9.24 -14.23 5.86
N VAL A 38 8.14 -14.63 6.48
CA VAL A 38 8.13 -15.09 7.88
C VAL A 38 8.93 -16.38 8.04
N GLN A 39 8.77 -17.34 7.13
CA GLN A 39 9.46 -18.63 7.22
C GLN A 39 10.97 -18.53 7.02
N HIS A 40 11.43 -17.63 6.14
CA HIS A 40 12.84 -17.53 5.78
C HIS A 40 13.63 -16.53 6.62
N LEU A 41 12.97 -15.49 7.18
CA LEU A 41 13.66 -14.36 7.82
C LEU A 41 13.34 -14.19 9.31
N ASP A 42 12.34 -14.90 9.86
CA ASP A 42 11.87 -14.79 11.25
C ASP A 42 11.80 -13.32 11.76
N PRO A 43 10.97 -12.47 11.16
CA PRO A 43 10.99 -11.04 11.43
C PRO A 43 10.33 -10.68 12.76
N SER A 44 10.78 -9.57 13.35
CA SER A 44 10.13 -8.97 14.52
C SER A 44 8.91 -8.14 14.15
N ALA A 45 8.92 -7.54 12.95
CA ALA A 45 7.82 -6.72 12.44
C ALA A 45 7.82 -6.69 10.91
N ILE A 46 6.64 -6.47 10.34
CA ILE A 46 6.39 -6.35 8.90
C ILE A 46 5.63 -5.05 8.64
N LEU A 47 6.13 -4.23 7.73
CA LEU A 47 5.41 -3.11 7.15
C LEU A 47 5.04 -3.44 5.70
N VAL A 48 3.76 -3.35 5.37
CA VAL A 48 3.28 -3.42 3.99
C VAL A 48 2.97 -2.00 3.52
N ILE A 49 3.66 -1.56 2.47
CA ILE A 49 3.36 -0.31 1.77
C ILE A 49 2.69 -0.66 0.45
N ASP A 50 3.41 -1.40 -0.39
CA ASP A 50 3.00 -1.75 -1.75
C ASP A 50 2.61 -3.22 -1.85
N GLY A 51 1.67 -3.50 -2.74
CA GLY A 51 1.27 -4.86 -3.11
C GLY A 51 1.04 -4.98 -4.60
N GLY A 52 1.22 -6.18 -5.14
CA GLY A 52 0.96 -6.45 -6.55
C GLY A 52 -0.53 -6.43 -6.87
N PHE A 53 -0.85 -6.00 -8.09
CA PHE A 53 -2.21 -5.90 -8.62
C PHE A 53 -2.23 -6.35 -10.09
N GLN A 54 -3.32 -6.99 -10.53
CA GLN A 54 -3.52 -7.57 -11.87
C GLN A 54 -2.53 -8.69 -12.27
N ALA A 55 -1.25 -8.37 -12.47
CA ALA A 55 -0.25 -9.31 -12.97
C ALA A 55 0.00 -10.47 -12.00
N GLU A 56 -0.18 -10.22 -10.71
CA GLU A 56 0.00 -11.18 -9.64
C GLU A 56 -1.19 -11.11 -8.66
N PRO A 57 -1.62 -12.24 -8.07
CA PRO A 57 -2.65 -12.22 -7.05
C PRO A 57 -2.21 -11.39 -5.84
N ALA A 58 -3.06 -10.46 -5.41
CA ALA A 58 -2.77 -9.61 -4.26
C ALA A 58 -2.54 -10.43 -2.99
N VAL A 59 -1.73 -9.87 -2.07
CA VAL A 59 -1.51 -10.44 -0.73
C VAL A 59 -2.83 -10.75 -0.02
N ARG A 60 -2.94 -11.94 0.57
CA ARG A 60 -4.20 -12.39 1.18
C ARG A 60 -4.29 -12.02 2.66
N HIS A 61 -5.50 -11.66 3.10
CA HIS A 61 -5.83 -11.42 4.51
C HIS A 61 -5.36 -12.55 5.44
N LYS A 62 -5.54 -13.81 5.02
CA LYS A 62 -5.19 -14.99 5.82
C LYS A 62 -3.68 -15.08 6.10
N GLU A 63 -2.83 -14.61 5.20
CA GLU A 63 -1.38 -14.64 5.41
C GLU A 63 -0.95 -13.62 6.46
N ILE A 64 -1.58 -12.43 6.44
CA ILE A 64 -1.36 -11.38 7.43
C ILE A 64 -1.88 -11.83 8.80
N LEU A 65 -3.09 -12.39 8.87
CA LEU A 65 -3.65 -12.93 10.10
C LEU A 65 -2.80 -14.07 10.67
N TRP A 66 -2.27 -14.93 9.80
CA TRP A 66 -1.35 -15.97 10.20
C TRP A 66 -0.06 -15.38 10.78
N ALA A 67 0.58 -14.39 10.14
CA ALA A 67 1.76 -13.72 10.68
C ALA A 67 1.48 -13.07 12.06
N LEU A 68 0.35 -12.39 12.19
CA LEU A 68 -0.11 -11.82 13.47
C LEU A 68 -0.27 -12.91 14.55
N SER A 69 -0.84 -14.07 14.20
CA SER A 69 -1.00 -15.21 15.13
C SER A 69 0.32 -15.79 15.62
N ARG A 70 1.43 -15.54 14.90
CA ARG A 70 2.79 -15.92 15.30
C ARG A 70 3.46 -14.89 16.21
N GLY A 71 2.73 -13.85 16.63
CA GLY A 71 3.26 -12.77 17.47
C GLY A 71 4.10 -11.74 16.70
N ILE A 72 4.00 -11.71 15.37
CA ILE A 72 4.70 -10.73 14.53
C ILE A 72 3.83 -9.48 14.41
N HIS A 73 4.40 -8.31 14.66
CA HIS A 73 3.68 -7.05 14.46
C HIS A 73 3.56 -6.74 12.96
N VAL A 74 2.34 -6.50 12.47
CA VAL A 74 2.10 -6.18 11.07
C VAL A 74 1.43 -4.81 10.94
N PHE A 75 2.04 -3.96 10.12
CA PHE A 75 1.63 -2.58 9.85
C PHE A 75 1.26 -2.39 8.38
N GLY A 76 0.32 -1.49 8.10
CA GLY A 76 -0.08 -1.11 6.74
C GLY A 76 -0.18 0.39 6.53
N ALA A 77 0.35 0.87 5.41
CA ALA A 77 0.31 2.28 5.05
C ALA A 77 0.20 2.48 3.53
N ALA A 78 -0.13 3.71 3.13
CA ALA A 78 -0.22 4.18 1.75
C ALA A 78 -1.10 3.34 0.80
N SER A 79 -0.51 2.44 0.01
CA SER A 79 -1.18 1.71 -1.08
C SER A 79 -1.94 0.48 -0.54
N MET A 80 -1.72 -0.71 -1.12
CA MET A 80 -2.33 -1.99 -0.73
C MET A 80 -2.19 -2.27 0.77
N GLY A 81 -1.09 -1.84 1.40
CA GLY A 81 -0.88 -2.00 2.83
C GLY A 81 -1.94 -1.28 3.67
N ALA A 82 -2.31 -0.05 3.30
CA ALA A 82 -3.36 0.70 3.99
C ALA A 82 -4.75 0.06 3.83
N LEU A 83 -5.07 -0.42 2.63
CA LEU A 83 -6.30 -1.16 2.35
C LEU A 83 -6.39 -2.40 3.27
N ARG A 84 -5.35 -3.25 3.26
CA ARG A 84 -5.32 -4.46 4.08
C ARG A 84 -5.42 -4.16 5.57
N ALA A 85 -4.75 -3.11 6.06
CA ALA A 85 -4.88 -2.71 7.45
C ALA A 85 -6.30 -2.22 7.80
N ALA A 86 -7.00 -1.56 6.86
CA ALA A 86 -8.37 -1.11 7.08
C ALA A 86 -9.35 -2.28 7.17
N GLU A 87 -9.22 -3.25 6.27
CA GLU A 87 -10.04 -4.48 6.23
C GLU A 87 -9.78 -5.40 7.42
N LEU A 88 -8.54 -5.44 7.92
CA LEU A 88 -8.12 -6.30 9.03
C LEU A 88 -8.19 -5.64 10.41
N PHE A 89 -8.72 -4.43 10.52
CA PHE A 89 -8.87 -3.79 11.83
C PHE A 89 -9.80 -4.63 12.74
N PRO A 90 -9.48 -4.78 14.04
CA PRO A 90 -8.39 -4.13 14.78
C PRO A 90 -7.08 -4.92 14.84
N HIS A 91 -6.92 -5.98 14.05
CA HIS A 91 -5.80 -6.92 14.15
C HIS A 91 -4.50 -6.39 13.52
N MET A 92 -4.59 -5.70 12.38
CA MET A 92 -3.44 -5.08 11.70
C MET A 92 -3.40 -3.58 11.96
N GLN A 93 -2.21 -3.04 12.25
CA GLN A 93 -2.05 -1.63 12.59
C GLN A 93 -1.93 -0.77 11.32
N GLY A 94 -2.94 0.07 11.08
CA GLY A 94 -2.96 0.95 9.91
C GLY A 94 -2.48 2.37 10.22
N VAL A 95 -1.76 2.98 9.28
CA VAL A 95 -1.17 4.30 9.42
C VAL A 95 -1.50 5.20 8.23
N GLY A 96 -1.77 6.47 8.53
CA GLY A 96 -1.86 7.52 7.52
C GLY A 96 -3.26 7.74 6.94
N LEU A 97 -3.31 8.64 5.96
CA LEU A 97 -4.56 9.14 5.38
C LEU A 97 -5.35 8.04 4.67
N ILE A 98 -4.70 7.22 3.85
CA ILE A 98 -5.36 6.22 3.02
C ILE A 98 -6.01 5.12 3.88
N TYR A 99 -5.31 4.67 4.93
CA TYR A 99 -5.89 3.75 5.91
C TYR A 99 -7.15 4.33 6.56
N ARG A 100 -7.06 5.57 7.05
CA ARG A 100 -8.20 6.28 7.65
C ARG A 100 -9.34 6.48 6.66
N TRP A 101 -9.04 6.65 5.38
CA TRP A 101 -10.02 6.79 4.32
C TRP A 101 -10.79 5.48 4.12
N TYR A 102 -10.11 4.34 3.94
CA TYR A 102 -10.77 3.03 3.84
C TYR A 102 -11.55 2.66 5.11
N ARG A 103 -11.02 2.98 6.30
CA ARG A 103 -11.74 2.80 7.58
C ARG A 103 -13.04 3.60 7.65
N ARG A 104 -13.09 4.77 7.01
CA ARG A 104 -14.25 5.66 7.03
C ARG A 104 -15.27 5.32 5.96
N PHE A 105 -14.83 4.81 4.80
CA PHE A 105 -15.67 4.58 3.64
C PHE A 105 -15.67 3.08 3.31
N ALA A 106 -16.61 2.34 3.90
CA ALA A 106 -16.69 0.88 3.79
C ALA A 106 -16.86 0.35 2.35
N PHE A 107 -17.37 1.17 1.44
CA PHE A 107 -17.54 0.85 0.01
C PHE A 107 -16.56 1.60 -0.89
N ALA A 108 -15.46 2.11 -0.32
CA ALA A 108 -14.35 2.61 -1.12
C ALA A 108 -13.81 1.46 -2.00
N PRO A 109 -13.58 1.70 -3.30
CA PRO A 109 -13.18 0.63 -4.18
C PRO A 109 -11.72 0.22 -3.92
N ASP A 110 -11.46 -1.08 -3.94
CA ASP A 110 -10.15 -1.67 -3.61
C ASP A 110 -9.07 -1.24 -4.61
N ASP A 111 -9.45 -1.02 -5.86
CA ASP A 111 -8.57 -0.55 -6.92
C ASP A 111 -8.23 0.95 -6.82
N ALA A 112 -8.77 1.69 -5.85
CA ALA A 112 -8.46 3.10 -5.70
C ALA A 112 -6.97 3.38 -5.39
N VAL A 113 -6.26 2.37 -4.88
CA VAL A 113 -4.81 2.38 -4.62
C VAL A 113 -4.00 1.56 -5.64
N ALA A 114 -4.66 0.96 -6.63
CA ALA A 114 -3.98 0.16 -7.63
C ALA A 114 -3.08 1.03 -8.52
N VAL A 115 -1.86 0.54 -8.73
CA VAL A 115 -0.84 1.18 -9.55
C VAL A 115 -0.13 0.09 -10.36
N LEU A 116 0.02 0.33 -11.66
CA LEU A 116 0.91 -0.47 -12.48
C LEU A 116 2.34 -0.01 -12.25
N HIS A 117 3.25 -0.97 -12.15
CA HIS A 117 4.67 -0.69 -11.95
C HIS A 117 5.52 -1.57 -12.86
N GLY A 118 6.73 -1.11 -13.15
CA GLY A 118 7.73 -1.90 -13.85
C GLY A 118 8.20 -3.11 -13.01
N PRO A 119 8.99 -4.01 -13.61
CA PRO A 119 9.52 -5.15 -12.88
C PRO A 119 10.67 -4.73 -11.92
N ALA A 120 11.23 -5.70 -11.22
CA ALA A 120 12.24 -5.46 -10.18
C ALA A 120 13.53 -4.82 -10.74
N GLU A 121 13.89 -5.10 -11.99
CA GLU A 121 15.08 -4.60 -12.68
C GLU A 121 15.06 -3.07 -12.85
N VAL A 122 13.87 -2.47 -12.81
CA VAL A 122 13.67 -1.01 -12.84
C VAL A 122 13.12 -0.48 -11.51
N ASN A 123 13.38 -1.19 -10.41
CA ASN A 123 12.98 -0.83 -9.05
C ASN A 123 11.48 -0.58 -8.89
N PHE A 124 10.65 -1.34 -9.59
CA PHE A 124 9.19 -1.17 -9.54
C PHE A 124 8.73 0.25 -9.89
N ALA A 125 9.37 0.87 -10.88
CA ALA A 125 9.04 2.22 -11.34
C ALA A 125 7.53 2.36 -11.60
N GLN A 126 6.90 3.34 -10.96
CA GLN A 126 5.47 3.63 -11.12
C GLN A 126 5.15 4.00 -12.59
N LEU A 127 4.19 3.29 -13.19
CA LEU A 127 3.74 3.51 -14.57
C LEU A 127 2.39 4.23 -14.64
N THR A 128 1.56 4.11 -13.61
CA THR A 128 0.26 4.80 -13.51
C THR A 128 0.09 5.48 -12.15
N HIS A 129 -0.87 6.39 -12.05
CA HIS A 129 -1.25 7.00 -10.78
C HIS A 129 -2.43 6.25 -10.15
N ALA A 130 -2.44 6.18 -8.82
CA ALA A 130 -3.58 5.69 -8.08
C ALA A 130 -4.78 6.64 -8.24
N LEU A 131 -5.99 6.10 -8.37
CA LEU A 131 -7.22 6.89 -8.49
C LEU A 131 -7.40 7.84 -7.31
N ILE A 132 -7.03 7.41 -6.09
CA ILE A 132 -7.12 8.26 -4.90
C ILE A 132 -6.19 9.48 -4.98
N ASP A 133 -5.02 9.33 -5.58
CA ASP A 133 -4.07 10.43 -5.76
C ASP A 133 -4.55 11.41 -6.81
N LEU A 134 -5.15 10.92 -7.90
CA LEU A 134 -5.80 11.76 -8.91
C LEU A 134 -6.94 12.58 -8.27
N ARG A 135 -7.86 11.93 -7.54
CA ARG A 135 -8.96 12.61 -6.84
C ARG A 135 -8.45 13.64 -5.83
N ARG A 136 -7.38 13.34 -5.10
CA ARG A 136 -6.78 14.30 -4.16
C ARG A 136 -6.15 15.49 -4.88
N THR A 137 -5.48 15.25 -6.00
CA THR A 137 -4.87 16.29 -6.84
C THR A 137 -5.92 17.23 -7.40
N LEU A 138 -7.01 16.69 -7.97
CA LEU A 138 -8.13 17.48 -8.49
C LEU A 138 -8.80 18.32 -7.40
N ARG A 139 -9.05 17.74 -6.21
CA ARG A 139 -9.57 18.49 -5.05
C ARG A 139 -8.65 19.59 -4.57
N ALA A 140 -7.34 19.42 -4.69
CA ALA A 140 -6.37 20.45 -4.32
C ALA A 140 -6.32 21.56 -5.38
N ALA A 141 -6.37 21.20 -6.66
CA ALA A 141 -6.43 22.15 -7.78
C ALA A 141 -7.68 23.03 -7.71
N CYS A 142 -8.85 22.45 -7.44
CA CYS A 142 -10.09 23.21 -7.29
C CYS A 142 -10.02 24.18 -6.09
N ARG A 143 -9.54 23.72 -4.94
CA ARG A 143 -9.34 24.58 -3.76
C ARG A 143 -8.38 25.75 -3.99
N ARG A 144 -7.42 25.58 -4.91
CA ARG A 144 -6.46 26.62 -5.31
C ARG A 144 -6.97 27.51 -6.45
N GLY A 145 -8.18 27.28 -6.95
CA GLY A 145 -8.75 28.02 -8.08
C GLY A 145 -8.10 27.70 -9.44
N VAL A 146 -7.34 26.61 -9.54
CA VAL A 146 -6.73 26.16 -10.81
C VAL A 146 -7.78 25.57 -11.75
N ILE A 147 -8.81 24.94 -11.18
CA ILE A 147 -9.97 24.40 -11.90
C ILE A 147 -11.27 24.76 -11.18
N SER A 148 -12.38 24.85 -11.91
CA SER A 148 -13.72 25.00 -11.34
C SER A 148 -14.22 23.69 -10.70
N SER A 149 -15.26 23.79 -9.87
CA SER A 149 -15.95 22.62 -9.33
C SER A 149 -16.59 21.76 -10.42
N GLU A 150 -17.05 22.37 -11.50
CA GLU A 150 -17.59 21.66 -12.67
C GLU A 150 -16.50 20.86 -13.40
N GLN A 151 -15.33 21.48 -13.63
CA GLN A 151 -14.17 20.80 -14.23
C GLN A 151 -13.71 19.63 -13.35
N GLN A 152 -13.67 19.81 -12.02
CA GLN A 152 -13.35 18.74 -11.09
C GLN A 152 -14.33 17.56 -11.25
N ALA A 153 -15.64 17.82 -11.22
CA ALA A 153 -16.65 16.77 -11.33
C ALA A 153 -16.55 16.01 -12.67
N ARG A 154 -16.31 16.72 -13.77
CA ARG A 154 -16.12 16.09 -15.10
C ARG A 154 -14.87 15.21 -15.15
N LEU A 155 -13.76 15.65 -14.56
CA LEU A 155 -12.52 14.88 -14.51
C LEU A 155 -12.64 13.66 -13.58
N GLU A 156 -13.31 13.81 -12.43
CA GLU A 156 -13.55 12.70 -11.50
C GLU A 156 -14.51 11.63 -12.08
N GLY A 157 -15.42 12.03 -12.97
CA GLY A 157 -16.33 11.10 -13.66
C GLY A 157 -15.73 10.43 -14.90
N ALA A 158 -14.60 10.90 -15.39
CA ALA A 158 -13.87 10.31 -16.51
C ALA A 158 -12.80 9.28 -16.08
N ALA A 159 -12.53 9.21 -14.78
CA ALA A 159 -11.55 8.33 -14.14
C ALA A 159 -12.25 7.13 -13.48
#